data_AF-A0A7V9I7T3-F1
#
_entry.id   AF-A0A7V9I7T3-F1
#
_cell.length_a   1.000
_cell.length_b   1.000
_cell.length_c   1.000
_cell.angle_alpha   90.00
_cell.angle_beta   90.00
_cell.angle_gamma   90.00
#
_symmetry.space_group_name_H-M   'P 1'
#
loop_
_entity.id
_entity.type
_entity.pdbx_description
1 polymer ?
#
loop_
_entity_poly.entity_id
_entity_poly.type
_entity_poly.pdbx_seq_one_letter_code
_entity_poly.pdbx_strand_id
1 'polypeptide(L)'
;MSTNEVKVDPRELVRQFRETYVNAHELKKRVPTAHKGARIATPKEQPIREAGLPQGVRALLGEYKKGNPRSRVTLLKYQRIENGEPVTIVEDESGLPDEDNLLSLSQTVTLTTSTEVRVITEIVVARIESA
;
A
#
# COMPACT_ATOMS: atom_id res chain seq x y z
N MET A 1 36.62 -12.30 5.32
CA MET A 1 35.42 -12.39 4.45
C MET A 1 34.73 -11.04 4.51
N SER A 2 34.79 -10.26 3.43
CA SER A 2 34.04 -9.00 3.35
C SER A 2 32.57 -9.33 3.11
N THR A 3 31.71 -8.98 4.06
CA THR A 3 30.26 -8.91 3.84
C THR A 3 30.02 -7.88 2.73
N ASN A 4 29.80 -8.35 1.50
CA ASN A 4 29.24 -7.51 0.45
C ASN A 4 27.80 -7.18 0.88
N GLU A 5 27.66 -6.04 1.55
CA GLU A 5 26.36 -5.48 1.88
C GLU A 5 25.70 -5.04 0.58
N VAL A 6 24.64 -5.76 0.17
CA VAL A 6 23.85 -5.38 -1.00
C VAL A 6 23.12 -4.09 -0.65
N LYS A 7 23.60 -2.96 -1.18
CA LYS A 7 22.92 -1.67 -1.02
C LYS A 7 21.62 -1.72 -1.81
N VAL A 8 20.50 -1.66 -1.10
CA VAL A 8 19.17 -1.51 -1.69
C VAL A 8 19.04 -0.07 -2.19
N ASP A 9 18.78 0.14 -3.49
CA ASP A 9 18.40 1.45 -4.03
C ASP A 9 16.89 1.65 -3.82
N PRO A 10 16.46 2.57 -2.92
CA PRO A 10 15.04 2.83 -2.70
C PRO A 10 14.33 3.30 -3.97
N ARG A 11 15.05 4.00 -4.85
CA ARG A 11 14.50 4.58 -6.08
C ARG A 11 14.17 3.48 -7.09
N GLU A 12 15.01 2.46 -7.18
CA GLU A 12 14.72 1.26 -7.96
C GLU A 12 13.47 0.53 -7.45
N LEU A 13 13.33 0.37 -6.12
CA LEU A 13 12.15 -0.26 -5.53
C LEU A 13 10.86 0.52 -5.81
N VAL A 14 10.91 1.86 -5.78
CA VAL A 14 9.77 2.70 -6.15
C VAL A 14 9.40 2.51 -7.63
N ARG A 15 10.39 2.45 -8.53
CA ARG A 15 10.14 2.16 -9.95
C ARG A 15 9.49 0.80 -10.17
N GLN A 16 10.06 -0.25 -9.57
CA GLN A 16 9.51 -1.60 -9.65
C GLN A 16 8.07 -1.66 -9.11
N PHE A 17 7.78 -0.96 -8.02
CA PHE A 17 6.41 -0.85 -7.50
C PHE A 17 5.49 -0.17 -8.51
N ARG A 18 5.89 0.95 -9.12
CA ARG A 18 5.08 1.65 -10.12
C ARG A 18 4.84 0.82 -11.39
N GLU A 19 5.84 0.07 -11.85
CA GLU A 19 5.74 -0.79 -13.04
C GLU A 19 4.85 -2.02 -12.83
N THR A 20 4.81 -2.56 -11.61
CA THR A 20 4.02 -3.75 -11.27
C THR A 20 2.63 -3.42 -10.73
N TYR A 21 2.38 -2.18 -10.34
CA TYR A 21 1.07 -1.75 -9.84
C TYR A 21 0.00 -1.78 -10.92
N VAL A 22 -1.12 -2.42 -10.61
CA VAL A 22 -2.33 -2.41 -11.44
C VAL A 22 -3.48 -1.82 -10.63
N ASN A 23 -4.04 -0.72 -11.12
CA ASN A 23 -5.23 -0.10 -10.53
C ASN A 23 -6.44 -1.06 -10.63
N ALA A 24 -7.18 -1.27 -9.54
CA ALA A 24 -8.30 -2.21 -9.51
C ALA A 24 -9.44 -1.82 -10.47
N HIS A 25 -9.69 -0.53 -10.71
CA HIS A 25 -10.71 -0.07 -11.68
C HIS A 25 -10.29 -0.41 -13.10
N GLU A 26 -9.01 -0.18 -13.44
CA GLU A 26 -8.45 -0.53 -14.75
C GLU A 26 -8.42 -2.05 -14.96
N LEU A 27 -8.08 -2.82 -13.92
CA LEU A 27 -8.12 -4.27 -13.99
C LEU A 27 -9.54 -4.77 -14.24
N LYS A 28 -10.54 -4.19 -13.57
CA LYS A 28 -11.95 -4.56 -13.74
C LYS A 28 -12.48 -4.27 -15.15
N LYS A 29 -12.00 -3.22 -15.81
CA LYS A 29 -12.31 -2.94 -17.23
C LYS A 29 -11.81 -4.04 -18.16
N ARG A 30 -10.64 -4.65 -17.86
CA ARG A 30 -10.02 -5.71 -18.68
C ARG A 30 -10.50 -7.11 -18.31
N VAL A 31 -10.75 -7.34 -17.03
CA VAL A 31 -11.16 -8.61 -16.44
C VAL A 31 -12.39 -8.34 -15.55
N PRO A 32 -13.62 -8.43 -16.08
CA PRO A 32 -14.83 -8.06 -15.34
C PRO A 32 -15.05 -8.84 -14.03
N THR A 33 -14.46 -10.03 -13.92
CA THR A 33 -14.50 -10.89 -12.72
C THR A 33 -13.40 -10.59 -11.71
N ALA A 34 -12.50 -9.64 -11.98
CA ALA A 34 -11.45 -9.26 -11.04
C ALA A 34 -12.03 -8.80 -9.71
N HIS A 35 -11.39 -9.23 -8.61
CA HIS A 35 -11.77 -8.88 -7.24
C HIS A 35 -13.20 -9.29 -6.86
N LYS A 36 -13.71 -10.38 -7.44
CA LYS A 36 -15.01 -10.94 -7.08
C LYS A 36 -15.04 -11.25 -5.58
N GLY A 37 -15.94 -10.61 -4.84
CA GLY A 37 -16.07 -10.75 -3.39
C GLY A 37 -15.29 -9.71 -2.57
N ALA A 38 -14.42 -8.91 -3.19
CA ALA A 38 -13.78 -7.79 -2.52
C ALA A 38 -14.76 -6.62 -2.37
N ARG A 39 -14.68 -5.93 -1.23
CA ARG A 39 -15.36 -4.64 -1.06
C ARG A 39 -14.53 -3.54 -1.71
N ILE A 40 -15.06 -2.92 -2.76
CA ILE A 40 -14.40 -1.83 -3.50
C ILE A 40 -15.11 -0.52 -3.17
N ALA A 41 -14.35 0.49 -2.79
CA ALA A 41 -14.83 1.85 -2.57
C ALA A 41 -13.81 2.87 -3.09
N THR A 42 -14.25 4.08 -3.34
CA THR A 42 -13.37 5.23 -3.58
C THR A 42 -12.97 5.90 -2.26
N PRO A 43 -11.87 6.67 -2.22
CA PRO A 43 -11.55 7.49 -1.05
C PRO A 43 -12.64 8.53 -0.69
N LYS A 44 -13.52 8.89 -1.64
CA LYS A 44 -14.69 9.74 -1.37
C LYS A 44 -15.77 9.01 -0.58
N GLU A 45 -16.04 7.75 -0.91
CA GLU A 45 -17.03 6.90 -0.24
C GLU A 45 -16.50 6.37 1.09
N GLN A 46 -15.21 6.01 1.15
CA GLN A 46 -14.53 5.57 2.35
C GLN A 46 -13.20 6.33 2.50
N PRO A 47 -13.19 7.45 3.24
CA PRO A 47 -11.97 8.19 3.50
C PRO A 47 -10.91 7.35 4.21
N ILE A 48 -9.69 7.36 3.67
CA ILE A 48 -8.53 6.71 4.29
C ILE A 48 -7.96 7.68 5.33
N ARG A 49 -8.16 7.38 6.60
CA ARG A 49 -7.66 8.19 7.72
C ARG A 49 -6.57 7.44 8.47
N GLU A 50 -5.56 8.16 8.93
CA GLU A 50 -4.44 7.60 9.70
C GLU A 50 -4.89 6.80 10.93
N ALA A 51 -5.94 7.27 11.61
CA ALA A 51 -6.52 6.56 12.76
C ALA A 51 -7.14 5.20 12.41
N GLY A 52 -7.54 4.99 11.15
CA GLY A 52 -8.10 3.74 10.64
C GLY A 52 -7.07 2.80 10.02
N LEU A 53 -5.79 3.18 10.00
CA LEU A 53 -4.73 2.32 9.49
C LEU A 53 -4.35 1.22 10.50
N PRO A 54 -3.85 0.06 10.02
CA PRO A 54 -3.25 -0.96 10.87
C PRO A 54 -2.11 -0.38 11.71
N GLN A 55 -1.93 -0.90 12.93
CA GLN A 55 -0.98 -0.34 13.88
C GLN A 55 0.45 -0.24 13.32
N GLY A 56 0.94 -1.26 12.61
CA GLY A 56 2.29 -1.25 12.05
C GLY A 56 2.44 -0.25 10.91
N VAL A 57 1.45 -0.16 10.02
CA VAL A 57 1.41 0.86 8.95
C VAL A 57 1.38 2.27 9.55
N ARG A 58 0.58 2.50 10.60
CA ARG A 58 0.53 3.79 11.31
C ARG A 58 1.86 4.13 11.97
N ALA A 59 2.56 3.15 12.53
CA ALA A 59 3.89 3.36 13.11
C ALA A 59 4.91 3.78 12.05
N LEU A 60 4.96 3.08 10.90
CA LEU A 60 5.83 3.43 9.78
C LEU A 60 5.54 4.83 9.21
N LEU A 61 4.26 5.18 9.08
CA LEU A 61 3.86 6.52 8.66
C LEU A 61 4.33 7.59 9.67
N GLY A 62 4.21 7.31 10.96
CA GLY A 62 4.68 8.18 12.03
C GLY A 62 6.20 8.38 11.99
N GLU A 63 6.97 7.31 11.80
CA GLU A 63 8.43 7.36 11.64
C GLU A 63 8.83 8.19 10.41
N TYR A 64 8.17 7.97 9.27
CA TYR A 64 8.41 8.75 8.06
C TYR A 64 8.16 10.24 8.28
N LYS A 65 7.01 10.61 8.86
CA LYS A 65 6.66 12.01 9.17
C LYS A 65 7.63 12.64 10.16
N LYS A 66 8.09 11.89 11.16
CA LYS A 66 9.08 12.37 12.14
C LYS A 66 10.44 12.66 11.47
N GLY A 67 10.85 11.81 10.53
CA GLY A 67 12.06 12.02 9.73
C GLY A 67 11.93 13.13 8.67
N ASN A 68 10.70 13.42 8.22
CA ASN A 68 10.40 14.37 7.15
C ASN A 68 9.34 15.40 7.59
N PRO A 69 9.62 16.25 8.60
CA PRO A 69 8.61 17.10 9.24
C PRO A 69 8.04 18.21 8.34
N ARG A 70 8.70 18.52 7.22
CA ARG A 70 8.25 19.51 6.23
C ARG A 70 7.38 18.90 5.13
N SER A 71 7.33 17.58 5.03
CA SER A 71 6.59 16.91 3.99
C SER A 71 5.13 16.75 4.40
N ARG A 72 4.21 17.11 3.50
CA ARG A 72 2.80 16.79 3.64
C ARG A 72 2.54 15.41 3.04
N VAL A 73 1.85 14.56 3.79
CA VAL A 73 1.48 13.20 3.33
C VAL A 73 -0.04 13.09 3.17
N THR A 74 -0.48 12.68 1.99
CA THR A 74 -1.89 12.46 1.66
C THR A 74 -2.13 11.00 1.29
N LEU A 75 -2.97 10.30 2.06
CA LEU A 75 -3.30 8.90 1.81
C LEU A 75 -4.25 8.78 0.60
N LEU A 76 -3.88 7.97 -0.39
CA LEU A 76 -4.60 7.88 -1.66
C LEU A 76 -5.29 6.54 -1.86
N LYS A 77 -4.61 5.45 -1.53
CA LYS A 77 -5.11 4.09 -1.79
C LYS A 77 -4.84 3.18 -0.61
N TYR A 78 -5.75 2.24 -0.36
CA TYR A 78 -5.60 1.20 0.65
C TYR A 78 -6.09 -0.13 0.08
N GLN A 79 -5.36 -1.20 0.33
CA GLN A 79 -5.75 -2.54 -0.03
C GLN A 79 -5.49 -3.48 1.14
N ARG A 80 -6.45 -4.37 1.39
CA ARG A 80 -6.30 -5.50 2.28
C ARG A 80 -6.46 -6.79 1.51
N ILE A 81 -5.48 -7.66 1.66
CA ILE A 81 -5.38 -8.97 1.02
C ILE A 81 -5.36 -10.00 2.15
N GLU A 82 -6.22 -11.01 2.06
CA GLU A 82 -6.24 -12.13 3.00
C GLU A 82 -6.02 -13.43 2.23
N ASN A 83 -5.02 -14.21 2.62
CA ASN A 83 -4.63 -15.48 1.99
C ASN A 83 -4.45 -15.37 0.46
N GLY A 84 -3.91 -14.24 0.00
CA GLY A 84 -3.67 -13.96 -1.43
C GLY A 84 -4.85 -13.31 -2.15
N GLU A 85 -6.03 -13.23 -1.53
CA GLU A 85 -7.24 -12.68 -2.15
C GLU A 85 -7.56 -11.27 -1.63
N PRO A 86 -7.81 -10.27 -2.49
CA PRO A 86 -8.25 -8.96 -2.06
C PRO A 86 -9.62 -9.03 -1.36
N VAL A 87 -9.71 -8.51 -0.14
CA VAL A 87 -10.97 -8.44 0.62
C VAL A 87 -11.51 -7.01 0.71
N THR A 88 -10.63 -6.01 0.67
CA THR A 88 -11.01 -4.59 0.66
C THR A 88 -10.05 -3.83 -0.23
N ILE A 89 -10.60 -2.97 -1.09
CA ILE A 89 -9.85 -2.07 -1.95
C ILE A 89 -10.51 -0.69 -1.82
N VAL A 90 -9.73 0.30 -1.40
CA VAL A 90 -10.11 1.70 -1.39
C VAL A 90 -9.20 2.43 -2.36
N GLU A 91 -9.68 2.68 -3.58
CA GLU A 91 -8.95 3.45 -4.58
C GLU A 91 -9.91 4.10 -5.58
N ASP A 92 -9.45 5.14 -6.26
CA ASP A 92 -10.11 5.72 -7.43
C ASP A 92 -9.31 5.41 -8.71
N GLU A 93 -9.78 5.92 -9.85
CA GLU A 93 -9.13 5.77 -11.15
C GLU A 93 -7.80 6.53 -11.27
N SER A 94 -7.40 7.32 -10.26
CA SER A 94 -6.14 8.05 -10.34
C SER A 94 -4.96 7.08 -10.39
N GLY A 95 -3.94 7.45 -11.17
CA GLY A 95 -2.68 6.74 -11.22
C GLY A 95 -1.89 6.87 -9.91
N LEU A 96 -0.76 6.18 -9.84
CA LEU A 96 0.18 6.41 -8.75
C LEU A 96 0.84 7.79 -8.86
N PRO A 97 1.22 8.42 -7.74
CA PRO A 97 2.16 9.54 -7.74
C PRO A 97 3.43 9.28 -8.54
N ASP A 98 4.09 10.37 -8.92
CA ASP A 98 5.45 10.30 -9.45
C ASP A 98 6.43 9.73 -8.45
N GLU A 99 7.55 9.21 -8.95
CA GLU A 99 8.58 8.50 -8.18
C GLU A 99 9.04 9.25 -6.94
N ASP A 100 9.35 10.55 -7.08
CA ASP A 100 9.82 11.38 -5.98
C ASP A 100 8.72 11.75 -4.97
N ASN A 101 7.45 11.53 -5.34
CA ASN A 101 6.26 11.86 -4.55
C ASN A 101 5.53 10.62 -4.04
N LEU A 102 6.03 9.41 -4.30
CA LEU A 102 5.37 8.16 -3.93
C LEU A 102 5.83 7.69 -2.55
N LEU A 103 4.86 7.47 -1.66
CA LEU A 103 5.05 6.68 -0.45
C LEU A 103 4.21 5.41 -0.55
N SER A 104 4.86 4.25 -0.44
CA SER A 104 4.18 2.97 -0.28
C SER A 104 4.51 2.41 1.10
N LEU A 105 3.48 2.06 1.85
CA LEU A 105 3.60 1.45 3.17
C LEU A 105 2.90 0.10 3.11
N SER A 106 3.53 -0.95 3.61
CA SER A 106 2.89 -2.25 3.71
C SER A 106 3.20 -2.94 5.03
N GLN A 107 2.27 -3.76 5.46
CA GLN A 107 2.44 -4.65 6.59
C GLN A 107 1.87 -6.01 6.22
N THR A 108 2.60 -7.07 6.54
CA THR A 108 2.07 -8.44 6.49
C THR A 108 2.06 -9.02 7.89
N VAL A 109 0.92 -9.60 8.28
CA VAL A 109 0.74 -10.30 9.55
C VAL A 109 0.31 -11.73 9.25
N THR A 110 0.97 -12.68 9.90
CA THR A 110 0.69 -14.10 9.74
C THR A 110 0.25 -14.69 11.06
N LEU A 111 -0.91 -15.36 11.07
CA LEU A 111 -1.34 -16.29 12.10
C LEU A 111 -1.02 -17.70 11.61
N THR A 112 -0.34 -18.47 12.44
CA THR A 112 -0.04 -19.88 12.17
C THR A 112 -0.24 -20.66 13.45
N THR A 113 -1.13 -21.64 13.39
CA THR A 113 -1.40 -22.58 14.48
C THR A 113 -1.43 -24.00 13.89
N SER A 114 -1.67 -25.01 14.73
CA SER A 114 -1.86 -26.39 14.25
C SER A 114 -3.16 -26.60 13.46
N THR A 115 -4.09 -25.65 13.48
CA THR A 115 -5.43 -25.79 12.87
C THR A 115 -5.74 -24.72 11.84
N GLU A 116 -5.01 -23.61 11.82
CA GLU A 116 -5.29 -22.52 10.90
C GLU A 116 -4.01 -21.78 10.47
N VAL A 117 -4.06 -21.27 9.25
CA VAL A 117 -3.12 -20.31 8.70
C VAL A 117 -3.91 -19.14 8.14
N ARG A 118 -3.51 -17.92 8.50
CA ARG A 118 -4.06 -16.70 7.92
C ARG A 118 -2.93 -15.72 7.65
N VAL A 119 -2.83 -15.26 6.41
CA VAL A 119 -1.89 -14.22 5.98
C VAL A 119 -2.69 -13.00 5.61
N ILE A 120 -2.40 -11.87 6.24
CA ILE A 120 -3.07 -10.60 6.00
C ILE A 120 -2.01 -9.61 5.56
N THR A 121 -2.12 -9.13 4.33
CA THR A 121 -1.26 -8.07 3.79
C THR A 121 -2.09 -6.82 3.58
N GLU A 122 -1.61 -5.72 4.15
CA GLU A 122 -2.23 -4.41 4.03
C GLU A 122 -1.25 -3.47 3.36
N ILE A 123 -1.71 -2.78 2.32
CA ILE A 123 -0.92 -1.88 1.48
C ILE A 123 -1.60 -0.52 1.50
N VAL A 124 -0.81 0.53 1.70
CA VAL A 124 -1.24 1.93 1.64
C VAL A 124 -0.34 2.66 0.68
N VAL A 125 -0.94 3.38 -0.27
CA VAL A 125 -0.25 4.33 -1.14
C VAL A 125 -0.61 5.74 -0.71
N ALA A 126 0.40 6.59 -0.61
CA ALA A 126 0.26 7.99 -0.28
C ALA A 126 1.10 8.86 -1.23
N ARG A 127 0.69 10.13 -1.35
CA ARG A 127 1.47 11.18 -1.98
C ARG A 127 2.24 11.95 -0.92
N ILE A 128 3.51 12.22 -1.22
CA ILE A 128 4.36 13.14 -0.51
C ILE A 128 4.39 14.45 -1.30
N GLU A 129 4.21 15.57 -0.62
CA GLU A 129 4.44 16.90 -1.15
C GLU A 129 5.49 17.56 -0.26
N SER A 130 6.68 17.80 -0.82
CA SER A 130 7.75 18.52 -0.15
C SER A 130 7.40 20.01 -0.12
N ALA A 131 7.49 20.63 1.06
CA ALA A 131 7.38 22.08 1.21
C ALA A 131 8.64 22.81 0.73
#